data_AF-A0A919NUZ8-F1
#
_entry.id   AF-A0A919NUZ8-F1
#
_cell.length_a   1.000
_cell.length_b   1.000
_cell.length_c   1.000
_cell.angle_alpha   90.00
_cell.angle_beta   90.00
_cell.angle_gamma   90.00
#
_symmetry.space_group_name_H-M   'P 1'
#
loop_
_entity.id
_entity.type
_entity.pdbx_description
1 polymer ?
#
loop_
_entity_poly.entity_id
_entity_poly.type
_entity_poly.pdbx_seq_one_letter_code
_entity_poly.pdbx_strand_id
1 'polypeptide(L)'
;MRERRITAVVVIVALVAALVGNLLTNTVNVAGPGWQIGLLGALLVLAAVLVLAEWRRAQAQRAPADEGDRCSCVVPQTPVPSPFRAAPWWSRGVAGLETRRYQISPKRVQKVFAGAGWEGTLRSLYPNHPPISLAGVSFPVWAEVAAPELRSKNLDLDAAIGDLHGEVPRVDRYDAEDLGFDPRGRAEFRHTYWRRDERRRFNAETFALERIVRRGPGDFLVDARYGRYFQSVATSEMLEREFIDAVSRRPGAVLPMSAFPRREWLREQTNGNEIFDGSNRSAALSVAAAVIVREERGYSALLSRRSSEVKTHPGFQHVFPSGILAPTSSRYAAPKGEYSVKRAFLREFAEELFRYDELTHDSQDLRDAIRGIWPIEHMLDATVPGPNGEPPVVEIRYAGISVPLLTLRPELYVVLLVRERGWFDDMVDRSRRNCARHGFNLNWEFEDGRENVHGRRLDSIRIELDDRLELIDRRQITPLNTVPHAAAALWLGTQVARDLVQSADLQP
;
A
#
# COMPACT_ATOMS: atom_id res chain seq x y z
N MET A 1 -20.53 -29.43 17.67
CA MET A 1 -19.28 -29.21 16.89
C MET A 1 -18.01 -29.53 17.69
N ARG A 2 -17.94 -29.20 18.99
CA ARG A 2 -16.78 -29.44 19.87
C ARG A 2 -16.40 -30.92 20.02
N GLU A 3 -17.38 -31.79 20.25
CA GLU A 3 -17.15 -33.24 20.35
C GLU A 3 -16.61 -33.83 19.04
N ARG A 4 -17.19 -33.43 17.89
CA ARG A 4 -16.75 -33.91 16.57
C ARG A 4 -15.28 -33.59 16.25
N ARG A 5 -14.75 -32.45 16.73
CA ARG A 5 -13.33 -32.08 16.53
C ARG A 5 -12.39 -32.90 17.41
N ILE A 6 -12.78 -33.17 18.65
CA ILE A 6 -11.99 -34.02 19.56
C ILE A 6 -11.96 -35.45 19.03
N THR A 7 -13.10 -35.97 18.56
CA THR A 7 -13.17 -37.30 17.94
C THR A 7 -12.28 -37.38 16.69
N ALA A 8 -12.27 -36.34 15.83
CA ALA A 8 -11.43 -36.32 14.63
C ALA A 8 -9.92 -36.35 14.96
N VAL A 9 -9.48 -35.61 15.99
CA VAL A 9 -8.07 -35.61 16.41
C VAL A 9 -7.67 -36.98 16.97
N VAL A 10 -8.54 -37.60 17.80
CA VAL A 10 -8.29 -38.94 18.34
C VAL A 10 -8.19 -39.99 17.22
N VAL A 11 -9.05 -39.91 16.21
CA VAL A 11 -9.03 -40.82 15.06
C VAL A 11 -7.76 -40.64 14.21
N ILE A 12 -7.33 -39.40 13.98
CA ILE A 12 -6.08 -39.13 13.22
C ILE A 12 -4.86 -39.65 13.98
N VAL A 13 -4.79 -39.44 15.30
CA VAL A 13 -3.69 -39.95 16.13
C VAL A 13 -3.67 -41.49 16.12
N ALA A 14 -4.83 -42.13 16.22
CA ALA A 14 -4.93 -43.59 16.13
C ALA A 14 -4.49 -44.14 14.76
N LEU A 15 -4.88 -43.47 13.67
CA LEU A 15 -4.49 -43.86 12.31
C LEU A 15 -2.99 -43.69 12.07
N VAL A 16 -2.38 -42.59 12.55
CA VAL A 16 -0.93 -42.37 12.44
C VAL A 16 -0.17 -43.39 13.28
N ALA A 17 -0.63 -43.71 14.49
CA ALA A 17 -0.03 -44.76 15.32
C ALA A 17 -0.11 -46.14 14.65
N ALA A 18 -1.23 -46.48 14.02
CA ALA A 18 -1.39 -47.73 13.29
C ALA A 18 -0.49 -47.78 12.04
N LEU A 19 -0.36 -46.68 11.29
CA LEU A 19 0.48 -46.60 10.10
C LEU A 19 1.98 -46.73 10.47
N VAL A 20 2.41 -46.06 11.53
CA VAL A 20 3.79 -46.14 12.05
C VAL A 20 4.08 -47.53 12.60
N GLY A 21 3.15 -48.14 13.32
CA GLY A 21 3.27 -49.53 13.78
C GLY A 21 3.45 -50.50 12.62
N ASN A 22 2.66 -50.36 11.55
CA ASN A 22 2.70 -51.24 10.38
C ASN A 22 3.98 -51.04 9.54
N LEU A 23 4.52 -49.81 9.50
CA LEU A 23 5.81 -49.54 8.86
C LEU A 23 6.97 -50.16 9.64
N LEU A 24 6.95 -50.05 10.96
CA LEU A 24 7.99 -50.58 11.85
C LEU A 24 8.02 -52.11 11.86
N THR A 25 6.87 -52.78 11.74
CA THR A 25 6.79 -54.25 11.67
C THR A 25 7.24 -54.83 10.34
N ASN A 26 7.19 -54.06 9.24
CA ASN A 26 7.47 -54.57 7.89
C ASN A 26 8.84 -54.21 7.32
N THR A 27 9.60 -53.27 7.91
CA THR A 27 10.79 -52.73 7.23
C THR A 27 12.11 -52.78 8.01
N VAL A 28 12.11 -53.07 9.32
CA VAL A 28 13.37 -53.02 10.07
C VAL A 28 13.47 -54.15 11.10
N ASN A 29 14.44 -55.04 10.90
CA ASN A 29 14.82 -56.08 11.87
C ASN A 29 15.71 -55.42 12.95
N VAL A 30 15.11 -54.61 13.82
CA VAL A 30 15.84 -53.91 14.89
C VAL A 30 15.96 -54.82 16.12
N ALA A 31 17.17 -54.89 16.67
CA ALA A 31 17.48 -55.68 17.85
C ALA A 31 16.80 -55.13 19.12
N GLY A 32 15.87 -55.90 19.69
CA GLY A 32 15.42 -55.81 21.08
C GLY A 32 14.10 -55.04 21.33
N PRO A 33 13.17 -55.58 22.14
CA PRO A 33 11.84 -55.01 22.38
C PRO A 33 11.84 -53.67 23.15
N GLY A 34 12.97 -53.23 23.70
CA GLY A 34 13.07 -52.01 24.52
C GLY A 34 12.88 -50.70 23.73
N TRP A 35 13.30 -50.65 22.46
CA TRP A 35 13.24 -49.39 21.68
C TRP A 35 11.81 -49.07 21.20
N GLN A 36 11.00 -50.10 20.95
CA GLN A 36 9.60 -49.94 20.57
C GLN A 36 8.78 -49.28 21.69
N ILE A 37 9.03 -49.67 22.95
CA ILE A 37 8.37 -49.09 24.12
C ILE A 37 8.76 -47.62 24.30
N GLY A 38 10.04 -47.28 24.10
CA GLY A 38 10.53 -45.90 24.17
C GLY A 38 9.89 -44.99 23.12
N LEU A 39 9.80 -45.45 21.87
CA LEU A 39 9.20 -44.69 20.78
C LEU A 39 7.69 -44.48 20.98
N LEU A 40 6.96 -45.51 21.42
CA LEU A 40 5.54 -45.40 21.74
C LEU A 40 5.29 -44.43 22.89
N GLY A 41 6.13 -44.47 23.93
CA GLY A 41 6.10 -43.52 25.04
C GLY A 41 6.28 -42.07 24.57
N ALA A 42 7.26 -41.82 23.70
CA ALA A 42 7.52 -40.48 23.16
C ALA A 42 6.33 -39.95 22.32
N LEU A 43 5.72 -40.80 21.49
CA LEU A 43 4.56 -40.44 20.69
C LEU A 43 3.32 -40.14 21.54
N LEU A 44 3.10 -40.90 22.61
CA LEU A 44 1.99 -40.66 23.55
C LEU A 44 2.16 -39.33 24.31
N VAL A 45 3.38 -39.01 24.74
CA VAL A 45 3.68 -37.72 25.37
C VAL A 45 3.43 -36.56 24.40
N LEU A 46 3.87 -36.68 23.15
CA LEU A 46 3.63 -35.67 22.13
C LEU A 46 2.13 -35.46 21.86
N ALA A 47 1.36 -36.54 21.78
CA ALA A 47 -0.09 -36.47 21.62
C ALA A 47 -0.77 -35.76 22.82
N ALA A 48 -0.35 -36.08 24.05
CA ALA A 48 -0.88 -35.42 25.25
C ALA A 48 -0.58 -33.91 25.27
N VAL A 49 0.63 -33.50 24.87
CA VAL A 49 0.99 -32.07 24.76
C VAL A 49 0.11 -31.34 23.74
N LEU A 50 -0.16 -31.96 22.58
CA LEU A 50 -1.01 -31.36 21.55
C LEU A 50 -2.47 -31.23 22.01
N VAL A 51 -3.00 -32.23 22.73
CA VAL A 51 -4.35 -32.18 23.32
C VAL A 51 -4.43 -31.07 24.38
N LEU A 52 -3.41 -30.94 25.23
CA LEU A 52 -3.38 -29.91 26.27
C LEU A 52 -3.29 -28.49 25.68
N ALA A 53 -2.53 -28.31 24.60
CA ALA A 53 -2.40 -27.04 23.89
C ALA A 53 -3.74 -26.59 23.27
N GLU A 54 -4.47 -27.50 22.63
CA GLU A 54 -5.81 -27.19 22.09
C GLU A 54 -6.84 -26.95 23.19
N TRP A 55 -6.77 -27.69 24.30
CA TRP A 55 -7.64 -27.45 25.45
C TRP A 55 -7.43 -26.04 26.04
N ARG A 56 -6.18 -25.59 26.18
CA ARG A 56 -5.86 -24.22 26.62
C ARG A 56 -6.34 -23.14 25.65
N ARG A 57 -6.22 -23.36 24.33
CA ARG A 57 -6.81 -22.44 23.33
C ARG A 57 -8.32 -22.33 23.48
N ALA A 58 -9.00 -23.46 23.68
CA ALA A 58 -10.45 -23.49 23.85
C ALA A 58 -10.91 -22.82 25.17
N GLN A 59 -10.08 -22.84 26.21
CA GLN A 59 -10.32 -22.12 27.47
C GLN A 59 -10.12 -20.60 27.31
N ALA A 60 -9.08 -20.16 26.59
CA ALA A 60 -8.79 -18.74 26.36
C ALA A 60 -9.89 -18.01 25.56
N GLN A 61 -10.70 -18.75 24.79
CA GLN A 61 -11.83 -18.20 24.04
C GLN A 61 -13.11 -17.98 24.87
N ARG A 62 -13.08 -18.22 26.19
CA ARG A 62 -14.23 -18.05 27.10
C ARG A 62 -14.16 -16.79 27.98
N ALA A 63 -13.47 -15.74 27.56
CA ALA A 63 -13.59 -14.46 28.24
C ALA A 63 -15.05 -13.93 28.10
N PRO A 64 -15.68 -13.45 29.18
CA PRO A 64 -17.04 -12.90 29.11
C PRO A 64 -17.05 -11.70 28.17
N ALA A 65 -18.07 -11.65 27.31
CA ALA A 65 -18.33 -10.49 26.46
C ALA A 65 -18.73 -9.33 27.38
N ASP A 66 -17.87 -8.31 27.43
CA ASP A 66 -18.08 -7.11 28.21
C ASP A 66 -19.23 -6.30 27.57
N GLU A 67 -20.23 -5.97 28.39
CA GLU A 67 -21.39 -5.18 28.03
C GLU A 67 -21.00 -3.70 28.02
N GLY A 68 -21.11 -3.05 26.86
CA GLY A 68 -21.17 -1.58 26.79
C GLY A 68 -20.18 -0.88 25.86
N ASP A 69 -19.75 -1.49 24.76
CA ASP A 69 -18.99 -0.76 23.72
C ASP A 69 -19.97 0.15 22.94
N ARG A 70 -19.97 1.45 23.24
CA ARG A 70 -20.80 2.47 22.56
C ARG A 70 -20.36 2.77 21.12
N CYS A 71 -19.40 2.03 20.57
CA CYS A 71 -19.00 2.17 19.18
C CYS A 71 -20.04 1.48 18.29
N SER A 72 -20.89 2.27 17.61
CA SER A 72 -21.92 1.78 16.68
C SER A 72 -21.34 1.28 15.35
N CYS A 73 -20.24 0.55 15.37
CA CYS A 73 -19.57 0.02 14.17
C CYS A 73 -19.61 -1.52 14.17
N VAL A 74 -20.66 -2.14 14.71
CA VAL A 74 -20.85 -3.59 14.53
C VAL A 74 -21.40 -3.82 13.12
N VAL A 75 -20.49 -3.96 12.15
CA VAL A 75 -20.85 -4.46 10.83
C VAL A 75 -21.18 -5.95 10.97
N PRO A 76 -22.38 -6.41 10.55
CA PRO A 76 -22.73 -7.83 10.65
C PRO A 76 -21.80 -8.67 9.77
N GLN A 77 -21.06 -9.60 10.40
CA GLN A 77 -20.16 -10.52 9.68
C GLN A 77 -20.96 -11.61 8.96
N THR A 78 -21.07 -11.51 7.64
CA THR A 78 -21.59 -12.60 6.80
C THR A 78 -20.48 -13.60 6.42
N PRO A 79 -20.65 -14.92 6.63
CA PRO A 79 -19.64 -15.91 6.24
C PRO A 79 -19.47 -15.97 4.72
N VAL A 80 -18.26 -15.75 4.24
CA VAL A 80 -17.91 -15.80 2.81
C VAL A 80 -17.72 -17.26 2.37
N PRO A 81 -18.47 -17.77 1.38
CA PRO A 81 -18.17 -19.07 0.78
C PRO A 81 -16.86 -18.99 -0.02
N SER A 82 -15.89 -19.86 0.27
CA SER A 82 -14.65 -20.01 -0.51
C SER A 82 -14.83 -21.08 -1.60
N PRO A 83 -14.82 -20.72 -2.90
CA PRO A 83 -15.00 -21.70 -3.97
C PRO A 83 -13.67 -22.24 -4.54
N PHE A 84 -12.51 -22.08 -3.88
CA PHE A 84 -11.22 -22.34 -4.53
C PHE A 84 -10.45 -23.57 -4.03
N ARG A 85 -10.08 -24.44 -4.97
CA ARG A 85 -9.15 -25.56 -4.75
C ARG A 85 -7.72 -25.05 -4.57
N ALA A 86 -7.07 -25.45 -3.48
CA ALA A 86 -5.65 -25.18 -3.24
C ALA A 86 -4.76 -25.75 -4.37
N ALA A 87 -3.75 -24.98 -4.78
CA ALA A 87 -2.79 -25.43 -5.78
C ALA A 87 -1.97 -26.66 -5.31
N PRO A 88 -1.57 -27.56 -6.22
CA PRO A 88 -0.76 -28.73 -5.90
C PRO A 88 0.56 -28.39 -5.19
N TRP A 89 1.04 -29.24 -4.29
CA TRP A 89 2.23 -28.97 -3.46
C TRP A 89 3.53 -28.77 -4.26
N TRP A 90 3.68 -29.44 -5.41
CA TRP A 90 4.86 -29.33 -6.27
C TRP A 90 4.98 -27.97 -6.97
N SER A 91 3.87 -27.27 -7.21
CA SER A 91 3.91 -25.91 -7.77
C SER A 91 4.48 -24.88 -6.78
N ARG A 92 4.42 -25.16 -5.47
CA ARG A 92 5.01 -24.31 -4.42
C ARG A 92 6.55 -24.33 -4.44
N GLY A 93 7.16 -25.46 -4.79
CA GLY A 93 8.63 -25.60 -4.88
C GLY A 93 9.21 -24.87 -6.09
N VAL A 94 8.59 -25.03 -7.27
CA VAL A 94 8.93 -24.28 -8.49
C VAL A 94 8.68 -22.78 -8.29
N ALA A 95 7.59 -22.42 -7.61
CA ALA A 95 7.36 -21.06 -7.18
C ALA A 95 8.54 -20.56 -6.32
N GLY A 96 8.93 -21.23 -5.24
CA GLY A 96 10.05 -20.79 -4.39
C GLY A 96 11.30 -20.30 -5.16
N LEU A 97 11.78 -21.10 -6.12
CA LEU A 97 12.93 -20.79 -6.98
C LEU A 97 12.68 -19.62 -7.94
N GLU A 98 11.51 -19.54 -8.55
CA GLU A 98 11.16 -18.42 -9.40
C GLU A 98 11.01 -17.10 -8.61
N THR A 99 10.56 -17.14 -7.35
CA THR A 99 10.37 -15.92 -6.52
C THR A 99 11.64 -15.10 -6.38
N ARG A 100 12.80 -15.77 -6.23
CA ARG A 100 14.11 -15.11 -6.17
C ARG A 100 14.49 -14.46 -7.49
N ARG A 101 13.97 -14.97 -8.60
CA ARG A 101 14.15 -14.40 -9.94
C ARG A 101 13.35 -13.12 -10.10
N TYR A 102 12.24 -12.95 -9.37
CA TYR A 102 11.31 -11.83 -9.52
C TYR A 102 11.48 -10.69 -8.52
N GLN A 103 12.21 -10.89 -7.42
CA GLN A 103 12.54 -9.84 -6.47
C GLN A 103 13.80 -9.05 -6.88
N ILE A 104 13.70 -7.73 -6.88
CA ILE A 104 14.86 -6.85 -7.02
C ILE A 104 15.68 -6.96 -5.73
N SER A 105 16.91 -7.47 -5.82
CA SER A 105 17.74 -7.62 -4.62
C SER A 105 18.12 -6.24 -4.04
N PRO A 106 18.10 -6.04 -2.71
CA PRO A 106 18.52 -4.78 -2.08
C PRO A 106 19.92 -4.33 -2.52
N LYS A 107 20.85 -5.28 -2.73
CA LYS A 107 22.21 -4.99 -3.24
C LYS A 107 22.21 -4.34 -4.64
N ARG A 108 21.28 -4.73 -5.52
CA ARG A 108 21.15 -4.11 -6.86
C ARG A 108 20.59 -2.70 -6.77
N VAL A 109 19.55 -2.52 -5.95
CA VAL A 109 18.98 -1.18 -5.66
C VAL A 109 20.07 -0.26 -5.12
N GLN A 110 20.83 -0.73 -4.13
CA GLN A 110 21.97 -0.02 -3.57
C GLN A 110 23.01 0.34 -4.63
N LYS A 111 23.38 -0.62 -5.49
CA LYS A 111 24.35 -0.39 -6.56
C LYS A 111 23.87 0.66 -7.57
N VAL A 112 22.57 0.69 -7.89
CA VAL A 112 22.00 1.68 -8.81
C VAL A 112 22.05 3.07 -8.20
N PHE A 113 21.46 3.26 -7.02
CA PHE A 113 21.30 4.60 -6.45
C PHE A 113 22.57 5.16 -5.77
N ALA A 114 23.58 4.32 -5.50
CA ALA A 114 24.91 4.79 -5.11
C ALA A 114 25.74 5.30 -6.32
N GLY A 115 25.37 4.96 -7.55
CA GLY A 115 26.00 5.47 -8.77
C GLY A 115 25.34 6.75 -9.28
N ALA A 116 26.04 7.54 -10.10
CA ALA A 116 25.48 8.74 -10.72
C ALA A 116 24.74 8.47 -12.05
N GLY A 117 24.89 7.25 -12.63
CA GLY A 117 24.40 6.94 -13.96
C GLY A 117 22.88 6.85 -14.07
N TRP A 118 22.17 6.51 -12.99
CA TRP A 118 20.71 6.38 -13.02
C TRP A 118 20.02 7.72 -13.30
N GLU A 119 20.49 8.82 -12.70
CA GLU A 119 19.87 10.13 -12.87
C GLU A 119 20.08 10.63 -14.31
N GLY A 120 21.31 10.56 -14.81
CA GLY A 120 21.63 10.92 -16.19
C GLY A 120 20.86 10.05 -17.20
N THR A 121 20.68 8.77 -16.89
CA THR A 121 19.83 7.87 -17.69
C THR A 121 18.38 8.37 -17.71
N LEU A 122 17.76 8.63 -16.56
CA LEU A 122 16.37 9.10 -16.52
C LEU A 122 16.18 10.45 -17.23
N ARG A 123 17.13 11.39 -17.08
CA ARG A 123 17.11 12.67 -17.81
C ARG A 123 17.24 12.48 -19.32
N SER A 124 18.05 11.51 -19.76
CA SER A 124 18.16 11.18 -21.19
C SER A 124 16.91 10.48 -21.72
N LEU A 125 16.28 9.62 -20.93
CA LEU A 125 15.05 8.95 -21.33
C LEU A 125 13.87 9.94 -21.35
N TYR A 126 13.78 10.83 -20.37
CA TYR A 126 12.64 11.73 -20.16
C TYR A 126 13.08 13.20 -20.05
N PRO A 127 13.57 13.83 -21.13
CA PRO A 127 14.20 15.16 -21.06
C PRO A 127 13.27 16.27 -20.57
N ASN A 128 11.97 16.14 -20.82
CA ASN A 128 10.95 17.12 -20.42
C ASN A 128 10.34 16.84 -19.03
N HIS A 129 10.75 15.76 -18.37
CA HIS A 129 10.18 15.30 -17.10
C HIS A 129 11.30 14.94 -16.12
N PRO A 130 12.07 15.94 -15.67
CA PRO A 130 13.24 15.69 -14.85
C PRO A 130 12.84 15.08 -13.49
N PRO A 131 13.71 14.21 -12.92
CA PRO A 131 13.64 13.81 -11.51
C PRO A 131 13.50 15.02 -10.57
N ILE A 132 12.61 14.95 -9.58
CA ILE A 132 12.51 15.99 -8.54
C ILE A 132 13.77 16.01 -7.66
N SER A 133 14.01 17.14 -6.99
CA SER A 133 15.01 17.29 -5.95
C SER A 133 14.32 17.65 -4.64
N LEU A 134 14.45 16.79 -3.64
CA LEU A 134 13.95 17.00 -2.28
C LEU A 134 15.16 17.10 -1.36
N ALA A 135 15.30 18.22 -0.66
CA ALA A 135 16.45 18.51 0.21
C ALA A 135 17.83 18.36 -0.49
N GLY A 136 17.89 18.67 -1.80
CA GLY A 136 19.12 18.53 -2.59
C GLY A 136 19.43 17.10 -3.03
N VAL A 137 18.56 16.14 -2.74
CA VAL A 137 18.67 14.74 -3.16
C VAL A 137 17.69 14.48 -4.31
N SER A 138 18.18 13.93 -5.42
CA SER A 138 17.35 13.59 -6.56
C SER A 138 16.57 12.29 -6.33
N PHE A 139 15.29 12.26 -6.70
CA PHE A 139 14.44 11.07 -6.64
C PHE A 139 13.93 10.68 -8.03
N PRO A 140 13.83 9.38 -8.35
CA PRO A 140 13.47 8.90 -9.69
C PRO A 140 11.95 9.00 -9.98
N VAL A 141 11.41 10.20 -9.77
CA VAL A 141 10.00 10.56 -9.92
C VAL A 141 9.93 11.97 -10.49
N TRP A 142 9.05 12.16 -11.46
CA TRP A 142 8.63 13.48 -11.92
C TRP A 142 7.36 13.88 -11.15
N ALA A 143 7.24 15.13 -10.76
CA ALA A 143 6.04 15.65 -10.09
C ALA A 143 5.74 17.08 -10.52
N GLU A 144 4.47 17.46 -10.46
CA GLU A 144 4.02 18.82 -10.77
C GLU A 144 2.96 19.26 -9.76
N VAL A 145 3.15 20.45 -9.18
CA VAL A 145 2.23 21.06 -8.22
C VAL A 145 0.93 21.43 -8.94
N ALA A 146 -0.21 21.17 -8.29
CA ALA A 146 -1.51 21.54 -8.81
C ALA A 146 -1.63 23.06 -9.02
N ALA A 147 -2.30 23.45 -10.11
CA ALA A 147 -2.63 24.84 -10.36
C ALA A 147 -3.48 25.42 -9.22
N PRO A 148 -3.38 26.74 -8.91
CA PRO A 148 -4.14 27.39 -7.84
C PRO A 148 -5.65 27.06 -7.87
N GLU A 149 -6.23 26.96 -9.05
CA GLU A 149 -7.65 26.68 -9.26
C GLU A 149 -8.04 25.30 -8.70
N LEU A 150 -7.21 24.28 -8.94
CA LEU A 150 -7.42 22.90 -8.48
C LEU A 150 -7.20 22.73 -6.97
N ARG A 151 -6.54 23.67 -6.31
CA ARG A 151 -6.25 23.66 -4.86
C ARG A 151 -6.93 24.77 -4.08
N SER A 152 -7.75 25.59 -4.74
CA SER A 152 -8.38 26.78 -4.16
C SER A 152 -9.40 26.42 -3.08
N LYS A 153 -10.10 25.30 -3.24
CA LYS A 153 -11.18 24.87 -2.35
C LYS A 153 -10.72 23.78 -1.40
N ASN A 154 -11.05 23.98 -0.12
CA ASN A 154 -10.87 22.93 0.89
C ASN A 154 -11.75 21.73 0.53
N LEU A 155 -11.20 20.51 0.63
CA LEU A 155 -11.89 19.24 0.36
C LEU A 155 -12.36 18.97 -1.08
N ASP A 156 -12.05 19.82 -2.06
CA ASP A 156 -12.32 19.56 -3.49
C ASP A 156 -11.18 18.74 -4.12
N LEU A 157 -11.02 17.50 -3.65
CA LEU A 157 -9.89 16.64 -4.03
C LEU A 157 -10.08 15.95 -5.39
N ASP A 158 -11.31 15.95 -5.91
CA ASP A 158 -11.66 15.32 -7.18
C ASP A 158 -11.53 16.29 -8.37
N ALA A 159 -11.00 17.50 -8.15
CA ALA A 159 -10.86 18.53 -9.18
C ALA A 159 -10.00 18.10 -10.38
N ALA A 160 -9.07 17.16 -10.19
CA ALA A 160 -8.21 16.61 -11.24
C ALA A 160 -8.73 15.28 -11.84
N ILE A 161 -9.88 14.79 -11.40
CA ILE A 161 -10.47 13.54 -11.88
C ILE A 161 -11.22 13.78 -13.20
N GLY A 162 -10.89 12.99 -14.22
CA GLY A 162 -11.55 12.97 -15.51
C GLY A 162 -12.54 11.81 -15.65
N ASP A 163 -12.64 11.28 -16.87
CA ASP A 163 -13.59 10.22 -17.20
C ASP A 163 -13.11 8.83 -16.77
N LEU A 164 -14.06 7.95 -16.46
CA LEU A 164 -13.83 6.52 -16.24
C LEU A 164 -14.35 5.70 -17.42
N HIS A 165 -13.46 4.92 -18.02
CA HIS A 165 -13.69 4.17 -19.25
C HIS A 165 -13.66 2.63 -19.05
N GLY A 166 -14.23 1.93 -20.03
CA GLY A 166 -14.13 0.48 -20.15
C GLY A 166 -14.95 -0.31 -19.13
N GLU A 167 -14.71 -1.62 -19.11
CA GLU A 167 -15.30 -2.58 -18.20
C GLU A 167 -14.22 -3.22 -17.34
N VAL A 168 -14.61 -3.78 -16.18
CA VAL A 168 -13.69 -4.49 -15.30
C VAL A 168 -13.06 -5.68 -16.02
N PRO A 169 -11.72 -5.73 -16.18
CA PRO A 169 -11.08 -6.86 -16.83
C PRO A 169 -11.36 -8.17 -16.12
N ARG A 170 -11.28 -9.28 -16.84
CA ARG A 170 -11.43 -10.61 -16.24
C ARG A 170 -10.27 -10.91 -15.29
N VAL A 171 -10.58 -11.50 -14.12
CA VAL A 171 -9.58 -11.77 -13.07
C VAL A 171 -8.44 -12.68 -13.53
N ASP A 172 -8.70 -13.56 -14.49
CA ASP A 172 -7.80 -14.59 -15.00
C ASP A 172 -7.08 -14.22 -16.32
N ARG A 173 -7.25 -13.00 -16.82
CA ARG A 173 -6.81 -12.61 -18.16
C ARG A 173 -5.68 -11.58 -18.14
N TYR A 174 -4.65 -11.86 -18.95
CA TYR A 174 -3.63 -10.89 -19.35
C TYR A 174 -4.00 -10.34 -20.73
N ASP A 175 -4.46 -9.09 -20.78
CA ASP A 175 -5.07 -8.48 -21.97
C ASP A 175 -4.04 -7.99 -23.01
N ALA A 176 -3.09 -8.84 -23.40
CA ALA A 176 -2.09 -8.51 -24.40
C ALA A 176 -2.67 -8.31 -25.82
N GLU A 177 -3.72 -9.06 -26.16
CA GLU A 177 -4.35 -9.01 -27.48
C GLU A 177 -5.45 -7.95 -27.55
N ASP A 178 -6.23 -7.77 -26.48
CA ASP A 178 -7.38 -6.86 -26.47
C ASP A 178 -7.01 -5.42 -26.09
N LEU A 179 -6.16 -5.25 -25.06
CA LEU A 179 -5.71 -3.95 -24.56
C LEU A 179 -4.29 -3.60 -25.02
N GLY A 180 -3.70 -4.45 -25.88
CA GLY A 180 -2.38 -4.21 -26.45
C GLY A 180 -1.26 -4.12 -25.42
N PHE A 181 -1.32 -4.86 -24.30
CA PHE A 181 -0.23 -4.90 -23.32
C PHE A 181 1.01 -5.64 -23.87
N ASP A 182 2.19 -5.27 -23.37
CA ASP A 182 3.47 -5.90 -23.75
C ASP A 182 3.39 -7.43 -23.59
N PRO A 183 3.50 -8.23 -24.66
CA PRO A 183 3.39 -9.69 -24.57
C PRO A 183 4.39 -10.32 -23.59
N ARG A 184 5.54 -9.68 -23.36
CA ARG A 184 6.57 -10.14 -22.41
C ARG A 184 6.09 -10.10 -20.95
N GLY A 185 5.05 -9.36 -20.61
CA GLY A 185 4.45 -9.34 -19.26
C GLY A 185 3.58 -10.57 -18.96
N ARG A 186 3.19 -11.37 -19.97
CA ARG A 186 2.26 -12.51 -19.80
C ARG A 186 2.79 -13.56 -18.81
N ALA A 187 4.09 -13.82 -18.86
CA ALA A 187 4.73 -14.76 -17.94
C ALA A 187 4.67 -14.26 -16.48
N GLU A 188 4.93 -12.97 -16.26
CA GLU A 188 4.84 -12.33 -14.94
C GLU A 188 3.40 -12.36 -14.40
N PHE A 189 2.42 -12.04 -15.24
CA PHE A 189 1.02 -12.09 -14.87
C PHE A 189 0.63 -13.49 -14.40
N ARG A 190 0.91 -14.53 -15.21
CA ARG A 190 0.62 -15.93 -14.86
C ARG A 190 1.31 -16.31 -13.55
N HIS A 191 2.58 -15.96 -13.41
CA HIS A 191 3.37 -16.24 -12.22
C HIS A 191 2.74 -15.61 -10.96
N THR A 192 2.38 -14.33 -11.00
CA THR A 192 1.74 -13.64 -9.88
C THR A 192 0.34 -14.20 -9.61
N TYR A 193 -0.45 -14.47 -10.65
CA TYR A 193 -1.80 -15.03 -10.56
C TYR A 193 -1.84 -16.39 -9.86
N TRP A 194 -0.94 -17.31 -10.22
CA TRP A 194 -0.90 -18.66 -9.63
C TRP A 194 -0.49 -18.70 -8.16
N ARG A 195 0.09 -17.60 -7.64
CA ARG A 195 0.52 -17.46 -6.24
C ARG A 195 -0.46 -16.70 -5.38
N ARG A 196 -1.63 -16.37 -5.93
CA ARG A 196 -2.65 -15.65 -5.19
C ARG A 196 -3.04 -16.43 -3.94
N ASP A 197 -3.42 -15.69 -2.92
CA ASP A 197 -4.08 -16.21 -1.75
C ASP A 197 -5.24 -15.27 -1.38
N GLU A 198 -6.23 -15.80 -0.65
CA GLU A 198 -7.47 -15.08 -0.36
C GLU A 198 -7.29 -13.92 0.64
N ARG A 199 -6.13 -13.80 1.31
CA ARG A 199 -5.95 -12.87 2.43
C ARG A 199 -4.99 -11.72 2.15
N ARG A 200 -3.93 -11.97 1.39
CA ARG A 200 -2.78 -11.06 1.25
C ARG A 200 -2.37 -10.84 -0.19
N ARG A 201 -2.76 -11.72 -1.12
CA ARG A 201 -2.34 -11.67 -2.53
C ARG A 201 -3.51 -11.96 -3.43
N PHE A 202 -4.44 -11.03 -3.56
CA PHE A 202 -5.58 -11.16 -4.47
C PHE A 202 -5.45 -10.20 -5.64
N ASN A 203 -6.08 -10.56 -6.78
CA ASN A 203 -6.05 -9.76 -7.99
C ASN A 203 -7.17 -8.70 -7.95
N ALA A 204 -7.03 -7.76 -7.02
CA ALA A 204 -7.98 -6.69 -6.76
C ALA A 204 -8.26 -5.85 -8.01
N GLU A 205 -9.46 -5.30 -8.07
CA GLU A 205 -9.83 -4.29 -9.06
C GLU A 205 -9.14 -2.97 -8.73
N THR A 206 -8.79 -2.22 -9.77
CA THR A 206 -8.10 -0.93 -9.64
C THR A 206 -8.65 0.03 -10.68
N PHE A 207 -8.51 1.33 -10.45
CA PHE A 207 -8.59 2.31 -11.53
C PHE A 207 -7.19 2.44 -12.13
N ALA A 208 -7.02 2.04 -13.38
CA ALA A 208 -5.76 2.17 -14.12
C ALA A 208 -5.79 3.42 -14.99
N LEU A 209 -4.63 4.05 -15.18
CA LEU A 209 -4.48 5.21 -16.05
C LEU A 209 -4.95 4.85 -17.47
N GLU A 210 -5.85 5.66 -18.02
CA GLU A 210 -6.11 5.72 -19.46
C GLU A 210 -5.25 6.83 -20.06
N ARG A 211 -5.40 8.07 -19.58
CA ARG A 211 -4.55 9.20 -20.00
C ARG A 211 -4.56 10.35 -19.00
N ILE A 212 -3.52 11.17 -19.04
CA ILE A 212 -3.43 12.47 -18.35
C ILE A 212 -3.53 13.57 -19.40
N VAL A 213 -4.59 14.37 -19.34
CA VAL A 213 -4.78 15.55 -20.19
C VAL A 213 -4.21 16.76 -19.46
N ARG A 214 -3.09 17.29 -19.96
CA ARG A 214 -2.49 18.53 -19.45
C ARG A 214 -3.05 19.73 -20.21
N ARG A 215 -3.70 20.66 -19.49
CA ARG A 215 -4.29 21.89 -20.05
C ARG A 215 -3.41 23.12 -19.86
N GLY A 216 -2.48 23.03 -18.91
CA GLY A 216 -1.48 24.05 -18.60
C GLY A 216 -0.54 23.57 -17.50
N PRO A 217 0.35 24.43 -17.01
CA PRO A 217 1.15 24.13 -15.82
C PRO A 217 0.25 23.89 -14.61
N GLY A 218 0.35 22.72 -14.00
CA GLY A 218 -0.41 22.30 -12.82
C GLY A 218 -1.89 21.95 -13.08
N ASP A 219 -2.41 22.17 -14.29
CA ASP A 219 -3.81 21.89 -14.65
C ASP A 219 -3.90 20.58 -15.45
N PHE A 220 -4.48 19.57 -14.80
CA PHE A 220 -4.57 18.21 -15.29
C PHE A 220 -5.97 17.64 -15.12
N LEU A 221 -6.39 16.83 -16.09
CA LEU A 221 -7.42 15.81 -15.90
C LEU A 221 -6.83 14.43 -16.04
N VAL A 222 -7.17 13.53 -15.12
CA VAL A 222 -6.76 12.13 -15.14
C VAL A 222 -7.96 11.27 -15.52
N ASP A 223 -7.94 10.77 -16.74
CA ASP A 223 -8.90 9.78 -17.20
C ASP A 223 -8.39 8.39 -16.79
N ALA A 224 -9.31 7.56 -16.33
CA ALA A 224 -9.02 6.20 -15.90
C ALA A 224 -9.81 5.19 -16.73
N ARG A 225 -9.42 3.94 -16.59
CA ARG A 225 -10.19 2.77 -16.96
C ARG A 225 -10.16 1.76 -15.82
N TYR A 226 -11.04 0.77 -15.88
CA TYR A 226 -10.90 -0.36 -14.97
C TYR A 226 -9.64 -1.18 -15.29
N GLY A 227 -8.97 -1.62 -14.24
CA GLY A 227 -7.77 -2.45 -14.29
C GLY A 227 -7.76 -3.48 -13.17
N ARG A 228 -6.66 -4.24 -13.10
CA ARG A 228 -6.42 -5.15 -11.98
C ARG A 228 -5.00 -5.10 -11.48
N TYR A 229 -4.83 -5.32 -10.19
CA TYR A 229 -3.53 -5.22 -9.52
C TYR A 229 -2.44 -6.09 -10.16
N PHE A 230 -2.72 -7.34 -10.53
CA PHE A 230 -1.71 -8.20 -11.15
C PHE A 230 -1.36 -7.79 -12.58
N GLN A 231 -2.26 -7.12 -13.29
CA GLN A 231 -1.94 -6.54 -14.59
C GLN A 231 -1.00 -5.35 -14.42
N SER A 232 -1.20 -4.52 -13.38
CA SER A 232 -0.28 -3.44 -13.02
C SER A 232 1.12 -3.95 -12.69
N VAL A 233 1.22 -5.02 -11.91
CA VAL A 233 2.50 -5.71 -11.63
C VAL A 233 3.18 -6.18 -12.92
N ALA A 234 2.42 -6.83 -13.81
CA ALA A 234 2.97 -7.41 -15.03
C ALA A 234 3.36 -6.38 -16.11
N THR A 235 2.86 -5.14 -15.99
CA THR A 235 3.12 -4.05 -16.94
C THR A 235 4.02 -2.98 -16.35
N SER A 236 3.57 -2.27 -15.31
CA SER A 236 4.23 -1.09 -14.75
C SER A 236 5.41 -1.44 -13.82
N GLU A 237 5.22 -2.34 -12.85
CA GLU A 237 6.30 -2.74 -11.92
C GLU A 237 7.46 -3.44 -12.63
N MET A 238 7.18 -4.03 -13.80
CA MET A 238 8.22 -4.67 -14.62
C MET A 238 9.19 -3.67 -15.24
N LEU A 239 8.78 -2.41 -15.43
CA LEU A 239 9.65 -1.34 -15.94
C LEU A 239 10.71 -0.92 -14.91
N GLU A 240 10.40 -0.98 -13.61
CA GLU A 240 11.38 -0.69 -12.57
C GLU A 240 12.45 -1.76 -12.59
N ARG A 241 12.04 -3.03 -12.63
CA ARG A 241 12.99 -4.13 -12.65
C ARG A 241 13.89 -4.10 -13.88
N GLU A 242 13.34 -3.84 -15.06
CA GLU A 242 14.13 -3.63 -16.27
C GLU A 242 15.19 -2.55 -16.05
N PHE A 243 14.78 -1.43 -15.46
CA PHE A 243 15.67 -0.31 -15.19
C PHE A 243 16.80 -0.68 -14.20
N ILE A 244 16.45 -1.25 -13.05
CA ILE A 244 17.42 -1.64 -12.03
C ILE A 244 18.37 -2.71 -12.57
N ASP A 245 17.88 -3.69 -13.34
CA ASP A 245 18.71 -4.74 -13.91
C ASP A 245 19.70 -4.19 -14.96
N ALA A 246 19.27 -3.23 -15.80
CA ALA A 246 20.15 -2.60 -16.78
C ALA A 246 21.20 -1.70 -16.13
N VAL A 247 20.78 -0.79 -15.24
CA VAL A 247 21.68 0.20 -14.62
C VAL A 247 22.62 -0.44 -13.60
N SER A 248 22.20 -1.46 -12.85
CA SER A 248 23.07 -2.13 -11.88
C SER A 248 24.27 -2.83 -12.54
N ARG A 249 24.23 -3.14 -13.83
CA ARG A 249 25.40 -3.67 -14.57
C ARG A 249 26.44 -2.59 -14.84
N ARG A 250 26.03 -1.34 -15.00
CA ARG A 250 26.88 -0.18 -15.33
C ARG A 250 26.42 1.07 -14.56
N PRO A 251 26.55 1.11 -13.21
CA PRO A 251 25.91 2.11 -12.36
C PRO A 251 26.40 3.56 -12.56
N GLY A 252 27.56 3.75 -13.21
CA GLY A 252 28.08 5.07 -13.57
C GLY A 252 27.77 5.52 -15.00
N ALA A 253 27.17 4.67 -15.84
CA ALA A 253 26.92 4.98 -17.25
C ALA A 253 25.51 5.57 -17.44
N VAL A 254 25.41 6.53 -18.37
CA VAL A 254 24.13 6.97 -18.93
C VAL A 254 23.73 5.99 -20.03
N LEU A 255 22.60 5.32 -19.88
CA LEU A 255 22.15 4.28 -20.81
C LEU A 255 21.14 4.83 -21.84
N PRO A 256 21.24 4.44 -23.12
CA PRO A 256 20.26 4.84 -24.14
C PRO A 256 18.95 4.04 -24.02
N MET A 257 17.89 4.50 -24.70
CA MET A 257 16.57 3.83 -24.70
C MET A 257 16.64 2.34 -25.12
N SER A 258 17.50 1.99 -26.08
CA SER A 258 17.67 0.60 -26.53
C SER A 258 18.21 -0.36 -25.46
N ALA A 259 18.66 0.14 -24.30
CA ALA A 259 18.98 -0.69 -23.13
C ALA A 259 17.73 -1.13 -22.34
N PHE A 260 16.55 -0.60 -22.65
CA PHE A 260 15.28 -0.78 -21.94
C PHE A 260 14.17 -1.22 -22.91
N PRO A 261 14.23 -2.46 -23.44
CA PRO A 261 13.36 -2.90 -24.53
C PRO A 261 11.85 -2.90 -24.22
N ARG A 262 11.42 -2.92 -22.94
CA ARG A 262 10.01 -2.73 -22.56
C ARG A 262 9.61 -1.27 -22.62
N ARG A 263 10.46 -0.36 -22.12
CA ARG A 263 10.24 1.09 -22.24
C ARG A 263 10.27 1.54 -23.69
N GLU A 264 11.19 1.03 -24.50
CA GLU A 264 11.30 1.33 -25.93
C GLU A 264 10.01 0.95 -26.65
N TRP A 265 9.55 -0.29 -26.45
CA TRP A 265 8.25 -0.74 -26.99
C TRP A 265 7.09 0.15 -26.55
N LEU A 266 7.02 0.50 -25.26
CA LEU A 266 5.93 1.34 -24.73
C LEU A 266 5.97 2.77 -25.29
N ARG A 267 7.17 3.32 -25.48
CA ARG A 267 7.38 4.60 -26.14
C ARG A 267 6.90 4.58 -27.59
N GLU A 268 7.16 3.50 -28.32
CA GLU A 268 6.65 3.32 -29.69
C GLU A 268 5.12 3.27 -29.71
N GLN A 269 4.48 2.51 -28.79
CA GLN A 269 3.02 2.40 -28.75
C GLN A 269 2.32 3.73 -28.41
N THR A 270 2.97 4.56 -27.60
CA THR A 270 2.42 5.83 -27.10
C THR A 270 2.95 7.05 -27.84
N ASN A 271 3.67 6.86 -28.96
CA ASN A 271 4.29 7.93 -29.74
C ASN A 271 5.15 8.90 -28.90
N GLY A 272 5.90 8.39 -27.91
CA GLY A 272 6.73 9.23 -27.03
C GLY A 272 6.00 9.81 -25.82
N ASN A 273 4.72 9.50 -25.63
CA ASN A 273 3.90 10.05 -24.55
C ASN A 273 3.68 9.07 -23.39
N GLU A 274 4.59 8.11 -23.18
CA GLU A 274 4.38 7.03 -22.21
C GLU A 274 4.27 7.53 -20.75
N ILE A 275 4.57 8.79 -20.43
CA ILE A 275 4.32 9.31 -19.07
C ILE A 275 2.84 9.60 -18.86
N PHE A 276 2.15 10.14 -19.88
CA PHE A 276 0.76 10.58 -19.79
C PHE A 276 -0.22 9.64 -20.46
N ASP A 277 0.24 8.71 -21.28
CA ASP A 277 -0.58 7.71 -21.96
C ASP A 277 -0.46 6.34 -21.25
N GLY A 278 -1.59 5.87 -20.72
CA GLY A 278 -1.72 4.58 -20.05
C GLY A 278 -2.29 3.47 -20.94
N SER A 279 -2.67 3.75 -22.19
CA SER A 279 -3.47 2.87 -23.05
C SER A 279 -2.88 1.45 -23.22
N ASN A 280 -1.56 1.29 -23.25
CA ASN A 280 -0.87 0.00 -23.40
C ASN A 280 -0.33 -0.62 -22.08
N ARG A 281 -0.78 -0.14 -20.92
CA ARG A 281 -0.42 -0.73 -19.61
C ARG A 281 -1.57 -0.63 -18.59
N SER A 282 -1.56 -1.47 -17.57
CA SER A 282 -2.53 -1.35 -16.47
C SER A 282 -1.91 -0.53 -15.33
N ALA A 283 -1.58 0.73 -15.58
CA ALA A 283 -0.93 1.58 -14.57
C ALA A 283 -1.92 1.99 -13.48
N ALA A 284 -2.07 1.15 -12.44
CA ALA A 284 -2.98 1.39 -11.33
C ALA A 284 -2.70 2.77 -10.68
N LEU A 285 -3.69 3.66 -10.74
CA LEU A 285 -3.66 4.95 -10.08
C LEU A 285 -3.57 4.75 -8.57
N SER A 286 -2.87 5.65 -7.89
CA SER A 286 -2.78 5.65 -6.43
C SER A 286 -3.12 7.05 -5.89
N VAL A 287 -3.43 7.11 -4.60
CA VAL A 287 -3.53 8.35 -3.83
C VAL A 287 -2.56 8.28 -2.65
N ALA A 288 -1.87 9.38 -2.37
CA ALA A 288 -1.06 9.51 -1.16
C ALA A 288 -1.19 10.91 -0.57
N ALA A 289 -1.09 11.00 0.75
CA ALA A 289 -1.17 12.28 1.45
C ALA A 289 0.10 12.59 2.24
N ALA A 290 0.57 13.83 2.13
CA ALA A 290 1.51 14.40 3.09
C ALA A 290 0.71 14.97 4.26
N VAL A 291 0.79 14.30 5.42
CA VAL A 291 0.24 14.81 6.68
C VAL A 291 1.32 15.68 7.33
N ILE A 292 1.08 16.98 7.40
CA ILE A 292 2.00 17.98 7.94
C ILE A 292 1.37 18.58 9.20
N VAL A 293 2.08 18.51 10.32
CA VAL A 293 1.59 18.89 11.65
C VAL A 293 2.40 20.06 12.19
N ARG A 294 1.73 21.09 12.72
CA ARG A 294 2.39 22.20 13.41
C ARG A 294 2.99 21.73 14.73
N GLU A 295 4.27 22.03 14.94
CA GLU A 295 5.00 21.73 16.17
C GLU A 295 5.28 23.00 16.98
N GLU A 296 5.93 22.88 18.13
CA GLU A 296 6.40 24.04 18.91
C GLU A 296 7.41 24.90 18.13
N ARG A 297 8.25 24.27 17.31
CA ARG A 297 9.23 24.91 16.44
C ARG A 297 9.08 24.31 15.04
N GLY A 298 8.57 25.07 14.08
CA GLY A 298 8.32 24.57 12.73
C GLY A 298 7.17 23.56 12.67
N TYR A 299 7.39 22.51 11.89
CA TYR A 299 6.41 21.50 11.54
C TYR A 299 7.04 20.11 11.57
N SER A 300 6.22 19.07 11.53
CA SER A 300 6.64 17.73 11.19
C SER A 300 5.81 17.19 10.02
N ALA A 301 6.38 16.28 9.24
CA ALA A 301 5.60 15.46 8.31
C ALA A 301 5.58 14.01 8.78
N LEU A 302 4.48 13.30 8.51
CA LEU A 302 4.37 11.89 8.87
C LEU A 302 4.98 10.99 7.80
N LEU A 303 5.97 10.19 8.20
CA LEU A 303 6.71 9.27 7.36
C LEU A 303 7.10 8.04 8.17
N SER A 304 6.69 6.86 7.73
CA SER A 304 6.91 5.60 8.44
C SER A 304 7.56 4.57 7.54
N ARG A 305 8.29 3.63 8.14
CA ARG A 305 8.94 2.55 7.42
C ARG A 305 7.93 1.46 7.07
N ARG A 306 7.89 1.06 5.80
CA ARG A 306 7.04 -0.03 5.31
C ARG A 306 7.51 -1.37 5.86
N SER A 307 6.56 -2.22 6.23
CA SER A 307 6.75 -3.58 6.71
C SER A 307 7.61 -4.41 5.76
N SER A 308 8.42 -5.33 6.29
CA SER A 308 9.12 -6.31 5.46
C SER A 308 8.16 -7.28 4.73
N GLU A 309 6.88 -7.31 5.13
CA GLU A 309 5.85 -8.18 4.55
C GLU A 309 5.25 -7.63 3.25
N VAL A 310 5.41 -6.33 2.95
CA VAL A 310 4.87 -5.74 1.71
C VAL A 310 5.67 -6.19 0.49
N LYS A 311 5.00 -6.27 -0.67
CA LYS A 311 5.63 -6.74 -1.92
C LYS A 311 6.58 -5.69 -2.53
N THR A 312 6.17 -4.42 -2.50
CA THR A 312 6.88 -3.31 -3.13
C THR A 312 7.59 -2.48 -2.06
N HIS A 313 8.90 -2.25 -2.28
CA HIS A 313 9.77 -1.46 -1.40
C HIS A 313 9.70 -1.82 0.11
N PRO A 314 9.84 -3.11 0.49
CA PRO A 314 9.86 -3.48 1.91
C PRO A 314 11.00 -2.75 2.66
N GLY A 315 10.69 -2.21 3.84
CA GLY A 315 11.65 -1.47 4.67
C GLY A 315 11.96 -0.05 4.19
N PHE A 316 11.34 0.44 3.12
CA PHE A 316 11.46 1.84 2.70
C PHE A 316 10.47 2.70 3.46
N GLN A 317 10.83 3.95 3.71
CA GLN A 317 9.95 4.98 4.22
C GLN A 317 8.86 5.33 3.19
N HIS A 318 7.64 5.50 3.68
CA HIS A 318 6.49 5.94 2.93
C HIS A 318 5.62 6.88 3.76
N VAL A 319 4.92 7.79 3.08
CA VAL A 319 3.87 8.60 3.69
C VAL A 319 2.62 7.75 3.95
N PHE A 320 1.76 8.20 4.85
CA PHE A 320 0.44 7.64 5.09
C PHE A 320 -0.52 8.78 5.46
N PRO A 321 -1.79 8.74 5.00
CA PRO A 321 -2.38 7.65 4.23
C PRO A 321 -1.89 7.56 2.78
N SER A 322 -1.79 6.33 2.26
CA SER A 322 -1.46 6.04 0.86
C SER A 322 -2.08 4.72 0.42
N GLY A 323 -2.58 4.65 -0.81
CA GLY A 323 -3.19 3.43 -1.31
C GLY A 323 -3.52 3.48 -2.79
N ILE A 324 -3.81 2.30 -3.36
CA ILE A 324 -4.27 2.21 -4.74
C ILE A 324 -5.68 2.80 -4.83
N LEU A 325 -5.91 3.63 -5.84
CA LEU A 325 -7.23 4.10 -6.20
C LEU A 325 -7.99 2.90 -6.78
N ALA A 326 -8.83 2.31 -5.94
CA ALA A 326 -9.53 1.07 -6.21
C ALA A 326 -10.97 1.17 -5.72
N PRO A 327 -11.91 0.49 -6.42
CA PRO A 327 -13.27 0.35 -5.93
C PRO A 327 -13.28 -0.45 -4.62
N THR A 328 -14.17 -0.08 -3.70
CA THR A 328 -14.38 -0.79 -2.44
C THR A 328 -15.15 -2.08 -2.61
N SER A 329 -16.09 -2.16 -3.55
CA SER A 329 -16.86 -3.38 -3.77
C SER A 329 -16.65 -3.91 -5.17
N SER A 330 -16.08 -5.11 -5.27
CA SER A 330 -16.08 -5.87 -6.52
C SER A 330 -17.42 -6.57 -6.78
N ARG A 331 -18.37 -6.53 -5.81
CA ARG A 331 -19.65 -7.26 -5.89
C ARG A 331 -20.74 -6.48 -6.60
N TYR A 332 -20.67 -5.17 -6.56
CA TYR A 332 -21.56 -4.27 -7.28
C TYR A 332 -20.69 -3.60 -8.31
N ALA A 333 -21.05 -3.65 -9.61
CA ALA A 333 -20.31 -2.92 -10.64
C ALA A 333 -20.05 -1.51 -10.12
N ALA A 334 -18.79 -1.21 -9.78
CA ALA A 334 -18.48 -0.10 -8.91
C ALA A 334 -19.08 1.17 -9.55
N PRO A 335 -20.00 1.89 -8.88
CA PRO A 335 -20.57 3.06 -9.49
C PRO A 335 -19.43 4.03 -9.81
N LYS A 336 -19.50 4.73 -10.95
CA LYS A 336 -18.49 5.74 -11.36
C LYS A 336 -18.08 6.69 -10.23
N GLY A 337 -18.96 6.91 -9.24
CA GLY A 337 -18.67 7.69 -8.04
C GLY A 337 -17.59 7.11 -7.10
N GLU A 338 -17.12 5.88 -7.27
CA GLU A 338 -15.96 5.34 -6.53
C GLU A 338 -14.61 5.80 -7.11
N TYR A 339 -14.59 6.31 -8.35
CA TYR A 339 -13.41 6.97 -8.91
C TYR A 339 -13.30 8.39 -8.32
N SER A 340 -12.78 8.47 -7.10
CA SER A 340 -12.68 9.71 -6.31
C SER A 340 -11.43 9.67 -5.43
N VAL A 341 -10.58 10.69 -5.58
CA VAL A 341 -9.41 10.95 -4.72
C VAL A 341 -9.88 11.15 -3.28
N LYS A 342 -10.95 11.93 -3.09
CA LYS A 342 -11.48 12.21 -1.75
C LYS A 342 -11.85 10.93 -1.02
N ARG A 343 -12.61 10.05 -1.69
CA ARG A 343 -13.07 8.79 -1.07
C ARG A 343 -11.90 7.87 -0.74
N ALA A 344 -10.97 7.69 -1.66
CA ALA A 344 -9.80 6.87 -1.42
C ALA A 344 -8.94 7.44 -0.28
N PHE A 345 -8.65 8.74 -0.29
CA PHE A 345 -7.92 9.40 0.80
C PHE A 345 -8.59 9.17 2.17
N LEU A 346 -9.91 9.38 2.29
CA LEU A 346 -10.62 9.20 3.56
C LEU A 346 -10.62 7.74 4.02
N ARG A 347 -10.77 6.78 3.09
CA ARG A 347 -10.67 5.34 3.39
C ARG A 347 -9.28 5.00 3.91
N GLU A 348 -8.23 5.36 3.17
CA GLU A 348 -6.84 5.10 3.57
C GLU A 348 -6.52 5.81 4.89
N PHE A 349 -7.04 7.02 5.14
CA PHE A 349 -6.86 7.71 6.42
C PHE A 349 -7.40 6.89 7.59
N ALA A 350 -8.58 6.29 7.44
CA ALA A 350 -9.19 5.45 8.45
C ALA A 350 -8.46 4.11 8.63
N GLU A 351 -8.18 3.43 7.52
CA GLU A 351 -7.55 2.10 7.49
C GLU A 351 -6.10 2.17 7.99
N GLU A 352 -5.32 3.08 7.42
CA GLU A 352 -3.88 3.14 7.67
C GLU A 352 -3.54 3.77 9.02
N LEU A 353 -4.28 4.78 9.51
CA LEU A 353 -3.95 5.41 10.79
C LEU A 353 -4.70 4.80 11.97
N PHE A 354 -5.91 4.26 11.76
CA PHE A 354 -6.81 3.87 12.86
C PHE A 354 -7.34 2.43 12.75
N ARG A 355 -6.86 1.61 11.80
CA ARG A 355 -7.22 0.19 11.62
C ARG A 355 -8.71 -0.07 11.48
N TYR A 356 -9.37 0.75 10.68
CA TYR A 356 -10.70 0.42 10.19
C TYR A 356 -10.61 -0.62 9.06
N ASP A 357 -10.01 -1.79 9.34
CA ASP A 357 -9.65 -2.85 8.36
C ASP A 357 -10.87 -3.41 7.56
N GLU A 358 -12.11 -3.06 7.94
CA GLU A 358 -13.37 -3.63 7.42
C GLU A 358 -14.12 -2.72 6.42
N LEU A 359 -13.60 -1.54 6.07
CA LEU A 359 -14.31 -0.61 5.14
C LEU A 359 -14.42 -1.14 3.70
N THR A 360 -13.74 -2.24 3.39
CA THR A 360 -13.61 -2.80 2.04
C THR A 360 -14.61 -3.91 1.70
N HIS A 361 -15.45 -4.40 2.63
CA HIS A 361 -16.05 -5.73 2.41
C HIS A 361 -17.57 -5.80 2.18
N ASP A 362 -18.42 -4.92 2.71
CA ASP A 362 -19.90 -5.10 2.55
C ASP A 362 -20.75 -3.81 2.56
N SER A 363 -20.17 -2.60 2.57
CA SER A 363 -20.98 -1.38 2.50
C SER A 363 -21.49 -1.13 1.08
N GLN A 364 -22.81 -1.09 0.88
CA GLN A 364 -23.42 -0.77 -0.42
C GLN A 364 -23.21 0.70 -0.85
N ASP A 365 -22.88 1.60 0.08
CA ASP A 365 -22.41 2.96 -0.21
C ASP A 365 -21.24 3.33 0.73
N LEU A 366 -20.10 3.69 0.15
CA LEU A 366 -18.94 4.25 0.86
C LEU A 366 -19.30 5.51 1.67
N ARG A 367 -20.32 6.27 1.26
CA ARG A 367 -20.86 7.40 2.03
C ARG A 367 -21.39 6.96 3.38
N ASP A 368 -22.01 5.79 3.45
CA ASP A 368 -22.45 5.20 4.71
C ASP A 368 -21.27 4.55 5.46
N ALA A 369 -20.29 4.00 4.74
CA ALA A 369 -19.14 3.33 5.33
C ALA A 369 -18.21 4.28 6.13
N ILE A 370 -17.98 5.48 5.60
CA ILE A 370 -17.07 6.48 6.20
C ILE A 370 -17.80 7.31 7.28
N ARG A 371 -19.13 7.42 7.18
CA ARG A 371 -19.95 8.14 8.15
C ARG A 371 -19.93 7.43 9.51
N GLY A 372 -19.81 8.20 10.58
CA GLY A 372 -19.68 7.66 11.95
C GLY A 372 -18.28 7.19 12.31
N ILE A 373 -17.30 7.26 11.40
CA ILE A 373 -15.90 7.03 11.75
C ILE A 373 -15.37 8.29 12.43
N TRP A 374 -15.30 8.23 13.76
CA TRP A 374 -14.96 9.38 14.60
C TRP A 374 -13.70 10.15 14.15
N PRO A 375 -12.54 9.52 13.84
CA PRO A 375 -11.37 10.27 13.38
C PRO A 375 -11.59 11.06 12.09
N ILE A 376 -12.42 10.53 11.17
CA ILE A 376 -12.74 11.22 9.92
C ILE A 376 -13.67 12.40 10.19
N GLU A 377 -14.74 12.19 10.95
CA GLU A 377 -15.68 13.27 11.31
C GLU A 377 -14.95 14.38 12.06
N HIS A 378 -14.11 14.02 13.03
CA HIS A 378 -13.31 14.97 13.79
C HIS A 378 -12.35 15.78 12.90
N MET A 379 -11.69 15.12 11.95
CA MET A 379 -10.84 15.79 10.96
C MET A 379 -11.64 16.71 10.05
N LEU A 380 -12.81 16.27 9.55
CA LEU A 380 -13.66 17.06 8.65
C LEU A 380 -14.26 18.27 9.37
N ASP A 381 -14.68 18.13 10.61
CA ASP A 381 -15.18 19.26 11.43
C ASP A 381 -14.08 20.32 11.62
N ALA A 382 -12.83 19.89 11.77
CA ALA A 382 -11.68 20.78 11.88
C ALA A 382 -11.31 21.50 10.56
N THR A 383 -11.97 21.16 9.44
CA THR A 383 -11.81 21.88 8.16
C THR A 383 -12.71 23.10 8.02
N VAL A 384 -13.63 23.32 8.96
CA VAL A 384 -14.53 24.47 8.98
C VAL A 384 -13.77 25.71 9.49
N PRO A 385 -13.79 26.84 8.77
CA PRO A 385 -13.19 28.09 9.25
C PRO A 385 -13.77 28.54 10.58
N GLY A 386 -12.95 29.19 11.40
CA GLY A 386 -13.38 29.72 12.69
C GLY A 386 -14.36 30.89 12.56
N PRO A 387 -15.02 31.29 13.67
CA PRO A 387 -15.78 32.53 13.70
C PRO A 387 -14.88 33.69 13.28
N ASN A 388 -15.43 34.66 12.54
CA ASN A 388 -14.69 35.82 12.00
C ASN A 388 -13.70 35.51 10.87
N GLY A 389 -13.78 34.33 10.25
CA GLY A 389 -12.98 34.01 9.06
C GLY A 389 -11.56 33.53 9.38
N GLU A 390 -11.29 33.14 10.62
CA GLU A 390 -10.03 32.50 11.00
C GLU A 390 -9.77 31.25 10.13
N PRO A 391 -8.51 31.00 9.71
CA PRO A 391 -8.17 29.79 8.99
C PRO A 391 -8.62 28.54 9.76
N PRO A 392 -9.08 27.48 9.05
CA PRO A 392 -9.49 26.26 9.72
C PRO A 392 -8.28 25.57 10.40
N VAL A 393 -8.56 24.79 11.44
CA VAL A 393 -7.53 24.04 12.18
C VAL A 393 -6.82 23.02 11.26
N VAL A 394 -7.58 22.41 10.36
CA VAL A 394 -7.11 21.46 9.36
C VAL A 394 -7.42 21.94 7.95
N GLU A 395 -6.43 21.89 7.07
CA GLU A 395 -6.62 22.13 5.65
C GLU A 395 -6.30 20.89 4.83
N ILE A 396 -7.22 20.52 3.93
CA ILE A 396 -7.07 19.36 3.06
C ILE A 396 -7.17 19.83 1.61
N ARG A 397 -6.06 19.78 0.88
CA ARG A 397 -5.97 20.28 -0.50
C ARG A 397 -5.41 19.22 -1.44
N TYR A 398 -5.86 19.26 -2.69
CA TYR A 398 -5.17 18.56 -3.77
C TYR A 398 -3.81 19.22 -4.01
N ALA A 399 -2.75 18.43 -3.91
CA ALA A 399 -1.37 18.93 -3.96
C ALA A 399 -0.76 18.87 -5.36
N GLY A 400 -1.17 17.90 -6.18
CA GLY A 400 -0.64 17.70 -7.53
C GLY A 400 -0.57 16.23 -7.92
N ILE A 401 0.24 15.96 -8.93
CA ILE A 401 0.43 14.63 -9.50
C ILE A 401 1.92 14.29 -9.58
N SER A 402 2.24 13.01 -9.51
CA SER A 402 3.57 12.51 -9.83
C SER A 402 3.51 11.26 -10.70
N VAL A 403 4.60 10.99 -11.40
CA VAL A 403 4.84 9.74 -12.14
C VAL A 403 6.25 9.26 -11.77
N PRO A 404 6.40 8.14 -11.03
CA PRO A 404 7.68 7.50 -10.83
C PRO A 404 8.23 7.09 -12.18
N LEU A 405 9.41 7.59 -12.51
CA LEU A 405 10.03 7.31 -13.79
C LEU A 405 10.50 5.85 -13.87
N LEU A 406 10.52 5.13 -12.74
CA LEU A 406 10.80 3.70 -12.69
C LEU A 406 9.61 2.84 -13.09
N THR A 407 8.38 3.18 -12.73
CA THR A 407 7.19 2.33 -12.99
C THR A 407 6.22 2.93 -14.00
N LEU A 408 6.31 4.24 -14.24
CA LEU A 408 5.35 5.03 -15.02
C LEU A 408 3.90 4.92 -14.49
N ARG A 409 3.77 4.68 -13.18
CA ARG A 409 2.49 4.52 -12.48
C ARG A 409 2.14 5.81 -11.74
N PRO A 410 1.21 6.64 -12.26
CA PRO A 410 0.94 7.93 -11.66
C PRO A 410 0.29 7.82 -10.27
N GLU A 411 0.47 8.85 -9.46
CA GLU A 411 -0.17 9.01 -8.17
C GLU A 411 -0.67 10.44 -7.97
N LEU A 412 -1.84 10.55 -7.36
CA LEU A 412 -2.53 11.80 -7.04
C LEU A 412 -2.24 12.15 -5.58
N TYR A 413 -1.86 13.40 -5.31
CA TYR A 413 -1.41 13.79 -3.99
C TYR A 413 -2.38 14.73 -3.28
N VAL A 414 -2.50 14.50 -1.98
CA VAL A 414 -3.25 15.34 -1.05
C VAL A 414 -2.25 15.91 -0.03
N VAL A 415 -2.50 17.12 0.45
CA VAL A 415 -1.87 17.63 1.66
C VAL A 415 -2.92 17.78 2.74
N LEU A 416 -2.65 17.24 3.92
CA LEU A 416 -3.38 17.50 5.15
C LEU A 416 -2.47 18.34 6.04
N LEU A 417 -2.75 19.63 6.16
CA LEU A 417 -2.03 20.56 7.01
C LEU A 417 -2.80 20.79 8.32
N VAL A 418 -2.20 20.41 9.45
CA VAL A 418 -2.71 20.71 10.79
C VAL A 418 -2.02 21.97 11.29
N ARG A 419 -2.78 23.05 11.46
CA ARG A 419 -2.27 24.36 11.89
C ARG A 419 -2.14 24.50 13.39
N GLU A 420 -3.01 23.84 14.14
CA GLU A 420 -3.03 23.93 15.60
C GLU A 420 -2.09 22.90 16.24
N ARG A 421 -1.17 23.40 17.08
CA ARG A 421 -0.22 22.55 17.81
C ARG A 421 -0.97 21.61 18.75
N GLY A 422 -0.60 20.33 18.72
CA GLY A 422 -1.17 19.30 19.59
C GLY A 422 -2.54 18.76 19.17
N TRP A 423 -3.18 19.33 18.14
CA TRP A 423 -4.46 18.83 17.64
C TRP A 423 -4.37 17.39 17.14
N PHE A 424 -3.32 17.06 16.38
CA PHE A 424 -3.12 15.70 15.87
C PHE A 424 -2.87 14.70 17.00
N ASP A 425 -2.11 15.11 18.02
CA ASP A 425 -1.86 14.30 19.22
C ASP A 425 -3.16 14.05 20.01
N ASP A 426 -4.00 15.07 20.19
CA ASP A 426 -5.32 14.92 20.80
C ASP A 426 -6.21 13.96 19.99
N MET A 427 -6.23 14.08 18.66
CA MET A 427 -6.97 13.16 17.80
C MET A 427 -6.50 11.72 18.00
N VAL A 428 -5.19 11.48 18.02
CA VAL A 428 -4.61 10.17 18.27
C VAL A 428 -5.01 9.64 19.65
N ASP A 429 -4.89 10.44 20.70
CA ASP A 429 -5.21 10.02 22.08
C ASP A 429 -6.71 9.81 22.31
N ARG A 430 -7.56 10.62 21.68
CA ARG A 430 -9.02 10.47 21.74
C ARG A 430 -9.51 9.31 20.89
N SER A 431 -8.87 8.98 19.77
CA SER A 431 -9.25 7.78 18.98
C SER A 431 -9.21 6.52 19.83
N ARG A 432 -8.18 6.37 20.68
CA ARG A 432 -8.03 5.25 21.62
C ARG A 432 -9.14 5.20 22.67
N ARG A 433 -9.60 6.35 23.13
CA ARG A 433 -10.67 6.47 24.15
C ARG A 433 -12.06 6.28 23.56
N ASN A 434 -12.30 6.82 22.37
CA ASN A 434 -13.58 6.77 21.68
C ASN A 434 -13.83 5.42 20.99
N CYS A 435 -12.77 4.69 20.65
CA CYS A 435 -12.88 3.34 20.11
C CYS A 435 -11.75 2.43 20.59
N ALA A 436 -12.04 1.59 21.58
CA ALA A 436 -11.07 0.63 22.11
C ALA A 436 -10.53 -0.33 21.04
N ARG A 437 -11.31 -0.60 19.98
CA ARG A 437 -10.93 -1.44 18.83
C ARG A 437 -10.15 -0.69 17.75
N HIS A 438 -10.35 0.62 17.60
CA HIS A 438 -9.85 1.44 16.48
C HIS A 438 -9.08 2.68 16.95
N GLY A 439 -8.08 2.47 17.82
CA GLY A 439 -7.13 3.51 18.19
C GLY A 439 -6.03 3.70 17.14
N PHE A 440 -5.27 4.79 17.25
CA PHE A 440 -4.11 5.04 16.37
C PHE A 440 -3.17 3.84 16.33
N ASN A 441 -3.16 3.18 15.18
CA ASN A 441 -2.34 2.01 14.93
C ASN A 441 -2.14 1.90 13.42
N LEU A 442 -0.89 2.05 12.98
CA LEU A 442 -0.54 1.82 11.60
C LEU A 442 -0.95 0.40 11.18
N ASN A 443 -1.50 0.27 9.98
CA ASN A 443 -1.89 -1.03 9.42
C ASN A 443 -0.66 -1.96 9.21
N TRP A 444 -0.92 -3.17 8.69
CA TRP A 444 0.12 -4.18 8.45
C TRP A 444 1.17 -3.78 7.39
N GLU A 445 0.91 -2.73 6.60
CA GLU A 445 1.84 -2.25 5.57
C GLU A 445 3.04 -1.52 6.15
N PHE A 446 2.99 -1.11 7.41
CA PHE A 446 4.07 -0.42 8.11
C PHE A 446 4.71 -1.32 9.17
N GLU A 447 5.98 -1.07 9.48
CA GLU A 447 6.68 -1.79 10.54
C GLU A 447 5.98 -1.52 11.88
N ASP A 448 5.22 -2.51 12.33
CA ASP A 448 4.55 -2.49 13.61
C ASP A 448 5.58 -2.85 14.69
N GLY A 449 6.22 -1.83 15.27
CA GLY A 449 7.11 -1.96 16.43
C GLY A 449 6.33 -2.33 17.70
N ARG A 450 5.50 -3.39 17.64
CA ARG A 450 4.56 -3.86 18.69
C ARG A 450 5.16 -3.99 20.09
N GLU A 451 6.49 -3.98 20.20
CA GLU A 451 7.20 -4.12 21.47
C GLU A 451 7.51 -2.79 22.19
N ASN A 452 7.20 -1.60 21.62
CA ASN A 452 7.61 -0.31 22.20
C ASN A 452 6.48 0.75 22.37
N VAL A 453 5.26 0.36 22.76
CA VAL A 453 4.12 1.29 22.83
C VAL A 453 3.88 1.84 24.24
N HIS A 454 4.77 2.73 24.68
CA HIS A 454 4.51 3.74 25.69
C HIS A 454 4.91 5.13 25.14
N GLY A 455 4.04 5.76 24.35
CA GLY A 455 4.22 7.14 23.87
C GLY A 455 5.20 7.36 22.69
N ARG A 456 6.26 6.56 22.55
CA ARG A 456 7.34 6.76 21.53
C ARG A 456 6.95 6.54 20.06
N ARG A 457 5.69 6.21 19.76
CA ARG A 457 5.27 5.79 18.41
C ARG A 457 5.17 6.98 17.45
N LEU A 458 4.63 8.11 17.88
CA LEU A 458 4.42 9.27 17.01
C LEU A 458 5.75 9.95 16.65
N ASP A 459 6.65 10.10 17.61
CA ASP A 459 7.98 10.67 17.36
C ASP A 459 8.77 9.85 16.32
N SER A 460 8.63 8.52 16.34
CA SER A 460 9.34 7.63 15.41
C SER A 460 8.90 7.73 13.94
N ILE A 461 7.75 8.36 13.70
CA ILE A 461 7.16 8.54 12.36
C ILE A 461 7.09 10.01 11.94
N ARG A 462 7.72 10.92 12.70
CA ARG A 462 7.79 12.34 12.38
C ARG A 462 9.17 12.65 11.79
N ILE A 463 9.17 13.37 10.67
CA ILE A 463 10.36 14.03 10.14
C ILE A 463 10.21 15.53 10.37
N GLU A 464 11.26 16.16 10.89
CA GLU A 464 11.22 17.58 11.25
C GLU A 464 11.36 18.48 10.01
N LEU A 465 10.51 19.50 10.00
CA LEU A 465 10.51 20.59 9.04
C LEU A 465 10.67 21.91 9.82
N ASP A 466 11.41 22.87 9.26
CA ASP A 466 11.51 24.20 9.85
C ASP A 466 10.23 25.04 9.64
N ASP A 467 10.23 26.30 10.09
CA ASP A 467 9.11 27.23 9.91
C ASP A 467 8.83 27.57 8.43
N ARG A 468 9.75 27.24 7.52
CA ARG A 468 9.60 27.37 6.06
C ARG A 468 9.20 26.06 5.40
N LEU A 469 8.85 25.04 6.19
CA LEU A 469 8.50 23.70 5.72
C LEU A 469 9.65 23.06 4.91
N GLU A 470 10.90 23.36 5.26
CA GLU A 470 12.09 22.71 4.71
C GLU A 470 12.57 21.60 5.64
N LEU A 471 13.03 20.48 5.08
CA LEU A 471 13.59 19.37 5.85
C LEU A 471 14.85 19.78 6.61
N ILE A 472 14.83 19.61 7.93
CA ILE A 472 15.95 19.93 8.81
C ILE A 472 17.08 18.91 8.63
N ASP A 473 16.79 17.60 8.77
CA ASP A 473 17.75 16.52 8.57
C ASP A 473 17.60 15.86 7.20
N ARG A 474 18.39 16.36 6.25
CA ARG A 474 18.41 15.90 4.86
C ARG A 474 18.89 14.45 4.70
N ARG A 475 19.54 13.86 5.70
CA ARG A 475 20.08 12.50 5.62
C ARG A 475 19.02 11.43 5.84
N GLN A 476 17.85 11.80 6.35
CA GLN A 476 16.78 10.86 6.62
C GLN A 476 16.10 10.35 5.35
N ILE A 477 16.17 11.10 4.25
CA ILE A 477 15.43 10.81 3.01
C ILE A 477 16.40 10.68 1.84
N THR A 478 16.44 9.48 1.27
CA THR A 478 17.27 9.15 0.11
C THR A 478 16.55 8.16 -0.82
N PRO A 479 16.94 8.05 -2.09
CA PRO A 479 16.42 7.01 -2.98
C PRO A 479 16.70 5.57 -2.50
N LEU A 480 17.59 5.39 -1.51
CA LEU A 480 17.93 4.09 -0.93
C LEU A 480 17.00 3.65 0.20
N ASN A 481 16.26 4.58 0.79
CA ASN A 481 15.43 4.31 1.96
C ASN A 481 14.05 4.95 1.91
N THR A 482 13.70 5.71 0.87
CA THR A 482 12.39 6.35 0.73
C THR A 482 11.78 5.98 -0.62
N VAL A 483 10.50 5.61 -0.62
CA VAL A 483 9.78 5.31 -1.87
C VAL A 483 9.70 6.60 -2.71
N PRO A 484 9.93 6.55 -4.04
CA PRO A 484 9.88 7.76 -4.87
C PRO A 484 8.57 8.55 -4.72
N HIS A 485 7.45 7.82 -4.60
CA HIS A 485 6.13 8.37 -4.30
C HIS A 485 6.06 9.18 -3.00
N ALA A 486 6.71 8.71 -1.94
CA ALA A 486 6.75 9.42 -0.67
C ALA A 486 7.60 10.70 -0.73
N ALA A 487 8.70 10.69 -1.49
CA ALA A 487 9.47 11.90 -1.77
C ALA A 487 8.64 12.91 -2.58
N ALA A 488 7.86 12.46 -3.57
CA ALA A 488 6.94 13.32 -4.31
C ALA A 488 5.83 13.88 -3.42
N ALA A 489 5.24 13.08 -2.53
CA ALA A 489 4.24 13.54 -1.56
C ALA A 489 4.78 14.68 -0.68
N LEU A 490 5.98 14.50 -0.10
CA LEU A 490 6.60 15.54 0.72
C LEU A 490 6.97 16.77 -0.10
N TRP A 491 7.50 16.60 -1.30
CA TRP A 491 7.84 17.71 -2.18
C TRP A 491 6.61 18.53 -2.57
N LEU A 492 5.54 17.89 -3.05
CA LEU A 492 4.28 18.54 -3.42
C LEU A 492 3.58 19.14 -2.19
N GLY A 493 3.48 18.38 -1.11
CA GLY A 493 2.79 18.76 0.11
C GLY A 493 3.42 19.96 0.80
N THR A 494 4.75 20.01 0.90
CA THR A 494 5.44 21.17 1.51
C THR A 494 5.31 22.42 0.65
N GLN A 495 5.30 22.32 -0.69
CA GLN A 495 5.05 23.47 -1.57
C GLN A 495 3.65 24.05 -1.34
N VAL A 496 2.62 23.20 -1.35
CA VAL A 496 1.24 23.68 -1.12
C VAL A 496 1.05 24.19 0.31
N ALA A 497 1.64 23.53 1.31
CA ALA A 497 1.57 24.00 2.69
C ALA A 497 2.24 25.37 2.89
N ARG A 498 3.36 25.66 2.21
CA ARG A 498 4.00 27.00 2.25
C ARG A 498 3.05 28.07 1.77
N ASP A 499 2.40 27.83 0.63
CA ASP A 499 1.45 28.78 0.05
C ASP A 499 0.26 29.02 0.98
N LEU A 500 -0.24 27.96 1.64
CA LEU A 500 -1.32 28.06 2.63
C LEU A 500 -0.88 28.86 3.86
N VAL A 501 0.31 28.61 4.41
CA VAL A 501 0.83 29.35 5.58
C VAL A 501 1.05 30.82 5.23
N GLN A 502 1.69 31.12 4.11
CA GLN A 502 1.95 32.50 3.65
C GLN A 502 0.66 33.28 3.36
N SER A 503 -0.36 32.61 2.80
CA SER A 503 -1.65 33.27 2.50
C SER A 503 -2.41 33.67 3.77
N ALA A 504 -2.23 32.94 4.87
CA ALA A 504 -2.85 33.25 6.15
C ALA A 504 -2.17 34.47 6.82
N ASP A 505 -0.84 34.58 6.73
CA ASP A 505 -0.08 35.69 7.32
C ASP A 505 -0.36 37.05 6.64
N LEU A 506 -0.96 37.03 5.44
CA LEU A 506 -1.29 38.22 4.66
C LEU A 506 -2.72 38.74 4.89
N GLN A 507 -3.55 38.07 5.70
CA GLN A 507 -4.88 38.55 6.06
C GLN A 507 -4.78 39.44 7.33
N PRO A 508 -5.01 40.76 7.20
CA PRO A 508 -4.82 41.72 8.28
C PRO A 508 -5.90 41.69 9.37
#